data_AF-E9FVS9-F1
#
_entry.id   AF-E9FVS9-F1
#
_cell.length_a   1.000
_cell.length_b   1.000
_cell.length_c   1.000
_cell.angle_alpha   90.00
_cell.angle_beta   90.00
_cell.angle_gamma   90.00
#
_symmetry.space_group_name_H-M   'P 1'
#
loop_
_entity.id
_entity.type
_entity.pdbx_description
1 polymer ?
#
loop_
_entity_poly.entity_id
_entity_poly.type
_entity_poly.pdbx_seq_one_letter_code
_entity_poly.pdbx_strand_id
1 'polypeptide(L)'
;MKAIGQLLWPIGNHMTFMEFLMERFQPLAVQGYVRLQQNWCEWNTCSRKFLMAVALVATGEGDKASRWMLEAAEGIIKEQLLHSIVTKGANESGDAGSRADPVMRFHLICVQLLEQAGLCSAALRVALVALNSSKTDDPLLPTIWSIVAKLHLNLGHYQEAYEAIVNNPDSSQRPETLGRLVNILLERKQMDILLTFPYAGLESELEKIVERRARSSDVLSMTLYYSFLYAFHVRQGKMRKAAAVMHEQALRYGCEGESAKMVKCLLACLNALRLVSRQEAWLVKPVTTLNRKDSSEPFRHTVDVIEYADIEKEYELSYACINLGQSIASLSPSDVVALLTSRNRYESALRIARIFDVKDTSPVVEHLAANCVALSRERANEDEAWIWLSLNQSSGVGKASEQAWRLLERILPKAEGGDKQTRCHRAAAKKILGLDCTLPYWLAASYKLRNPGELISIYHQAGLLEDAAQVALELMDAMLGKGKEYFGFDSNPLQINAPPVWMPYTVFDRLIMELEANCNDSTYKSLLNDMKGKLHAYFQTAERVSRSFVELSMS
;
A
#
# COMPACT_ATOMS: atom_id res chain seq x y z
N MET A 1 -68.14 -9.02 49.07
CA MET A 1 -67.36 -7.95 49.76
C MET A 1 -66.21 -8.50 50.59
N LYS A 2 -66.39 -9.45 51.52
CA LYS A 2 -65.28 -10.01 52.35
C LYS A 2 -64.10 -10.59 51.54
N ALA A 3 -64.37 -11.33 50.46
CA ALA A 3 -63.33 -11.90 49.60
C ALA A 3 -62.52 -10.86 48.82
N ILE A 4 -63.17 -9.79 48.33
CA ILE A 4 -62.50 -8.68 47.63
C ILE A 4 -61.63 -7.89 48.62
N GLY A 5 -62.13 -7.67 49.83
CA GLY A 5 -61.35 -7.04 50.91
C GLY A 5 -60.07 -7.81 51.22
N GLN A 6 -60.12 -9.15 51.26
CA GLN A 6 -58.94 -10.01 51.48
C GLN A 6 -57.94 -10.01 50.31
N LEU A 7 -58.40 -9.81 49.07
CA LEU A 7 -57.54 -9.68 47.88
C LEU A 7 -56.87 -8.30 47.77
N LEU A 8 -57.51 -7.27 48.31
CA LEU A 8 -57.00 -5.90 48.36
C LEU A 8 -56.10 -5.63 49.59
N TRP A 9 -56.16 -6.51 50.60
CA TRP A 9 -55.49 -6.29 51.87
C TRP A 9 -54.00 -6.64 51.82
N PRO A 10 -53.09 -5.74 52.23
CA PRO A 10 -51.65 -5.91 52.04
C PRO A 10 -50.97 -6.93 52.98
N ILE A 11 -51.67 -7.43 54.00
CA ILE A 11 -51.13 -8.40 54.98
C ILE A 11 -51.36 -9.87 54.49
N GLY A 12 -51.71 -10.07 53.21
CA GLY A 12 -51.81 -11.40 52.61
C GLY A 12 -50.46 -11.96 52.14
N ASN A 13 -50.35 -13.29 52.03
CA ASN A 13 -49.20 -13.93 51.35
C ASN A 13 -49.22 -13.70 49.82
N HIS A 14 -50.33 -13.17 49.29
CA HIS A 14 -50.56 -12.91 47.87
C HIS A 14 -50.53 -11.41 47.56
N MET A 15 -49.91 -11.04 46.45
CA MET A 15 -49.81 -9.65 45.96
C MET A 15 -50.77 -9.36 44.80
N THR A 16 -51.88 -10.10 44.75
CA THR A 16 -52.78 -10.19 43.59
C THR A 16 -53.32 -8.84 43.12
N PHE A 17 -53.56 -7.89 44.03
CA PHE A 17 -54.01 -6.56 43.64
C PHE A 17 -52.93 -5.76 42.89
N MET A 18 -51.67 -5.80 43.33
CA MET A 18 -50.58 -5.12 42.62
C MET A 18 -50.23 -5.83 41.33
N GLU A 19 -50.27 -7.16 41.30
CA GLU A 19 -50.11 -7.95 40.07
C GLU A 19 -51.19 -7.55 39.05
N PHE A 20 -52.46 -7.45 39.47
CA PHE A 20 -53.55 -6.98 38.61
C PHE A 20 -53.33 -5.56 38.08
N LEU A 21 -52.88 -4.62 38.92
CA LEU A 21 -52.59 -3.25 38.48
C LEU A 21 -51.44 -3.21 37.46
N MET A 22 -50.44 -4.07 37.60
CA MET A 22 -49.34 -4.22 36.65
C MET A 22 -49.81 -4.85 35.33
N GLU A 23 -50.63 -5.89 35.38
CA GLU A 23 -51.24 -6.52 34.19
C GLU A 23 -52.11 -5.53 33.39
N ARG A 24 -52.79 -4.60 34.08
CA ARG A 24 -53.58 -3.53 33.46
C ARG A 24 -52.76 -2.31 33.05
N PHE A 25 -51.43 -2.38 33.16
CA PHE A 25 -50.49 -1.32 32.79
C PHE A 25 -50.82 0.02 33.47
N GLN A 26 -51.09 0.00 34.77
CA GLN A 26 -51.36 1.20 35.59
C GLN A 26 -50.20 1.51 36.56
N PRO A 27 -49.01 1.91 36.07
CA PRO A 27 -47.82 2.05 36.91
C PRO A 27 -47.95 3.14 37.98
N LEU A 28 -48.65 4.24 37.69
CA LEU A 28 -48.88 5.32 38.66
C LEU A 28 -49.75 4.87 39.85
N ALA A 29 -50.73 3.99 39.60
CA ALA A 29 -51.58 3.45 40.64
C ALA A 29 -50.78 2.54 41.58
N VAL A 30 -49.87 1.73 41.02
CA VAL A 30 -48.94 0.91 41.81
C VAL A 30 -48.01 1.77 42.66
N GLN A 31 -47.44 2.84 42.09
CA GLN A 31 -46.60 3.76 42.86
C GLN A 31 -47.37 4.43 44.01
N GLY A 32 -48.61 4.87 43.75
CA GLY A 32 -49.47 5.44 44.79
C GLY A 32 -49.79 4.43 45.89
N TYR A 33 -50.13 3.21 45.50
CA TYR A 33 -50.47 2.13 46.44
C TYR A 33 -49.28 1.74 47.33
N VAL A 34 -48.07 1.61 46.77
CA VAL A 34 -46.87 1.32 47.56
C VAL A 34 -46.55 2.44 48.55
N ARG A 35 -46.67 3.72 48.13
CA ARG A 35 -46.45 4.88 49.02
C ARG A 35 -47.43 4.92 50.19
N LEU A 36 -48.69 4.56 49.97
CA LEU A 36 -49.71 4.50 51.03
C LEU A 36 -49.38 3.43 52.10
N GLN A 37 -48.58 2.42 51.74
CA GLN A 37 -48.27 1.28 52.60
C GLN A 37 -46.89 1.35 53.26
N GLN A 38 -46.03 2.25 52.78
CA GLN A 38 -44.62 2.31 53.16
C GLN A 38 -44.41 2.57 54.67
N ASN A 39 -45.35 3.27 55.31
CA ASN A 39 -45.18 3.73 56.70
C ASN A 39 -45.70 2.75 57.77
N TRP A 40 -46.45 1.70 57.40
CA TRP A 40 -47.14 0.87 58.39
C TRP A 40 -47.19 -0.63 58.08
N CYS A 41 -47.08 -1.03 56.82
CA CYS A 41 -47.07 -2.45 56.46
C CYS A 41 -45.63 -2.95 56.43
N GLU A 42 -45.31 -3.97 57.24
CA GLU A 42 -43.98 -4.63 57.30
C GLU A 42 -43.92 -5.91 56.45
N TRP A 43 -45.09 -6.43 56.03
CA TRP A 43 -45.20 -7.66 55.25
C TRP A 43 -44.83 -7.43 53.78
N ASN A 44 -44.24 -8.46 53.16
CA ASN A 44 -43.83 -8.49 51.76
C ASN A 44 -43.11 -7.20 51.30
N THR A 45 -42.20 -6.70 52.13
CA THR A 45 -41.53 -5.43 51.90
C THR A 45 -40.69 -5.49 50.63
N CYS A 46 -39.93 -6.55 50.41
CA CYS A 46 -39.05 -6.67 49.25
C CYS A 46 -39.83 -6.85 47.94
N SER A 47 -40.95 -7.59 47.96
CA SER A 47 -41.85 -7.76 46.82
C SER A 47 -42.54 -6.45 46.45
N ARG A 48 -42.92 -5.62 47.43
CA ARG A 48 -43.41 -4.25 47.17
C ARG A 48 -42.34 -3.38 46.56
N LYS A 49 -41.10 -3.44 47.07
CA LYS A 49 -39.95 -2.71 46.50
C LYS A 49 -39.72 -3.13 45.05
N PHE A 50 -39.79 -4.42 44.74
CA PHE A 50 -39.66 -4.93 43.37
C PHE A 50 -40.78 -4.43 42.46
N LEU A 51 -42.05 -4.57 42.86
CA LEU A 51 -43.19 -4.10 42.06
C LEU A 51 -43.18 -2.58 41.87
N MET A 52 -42.77 -1.82 42.88
CA MET A 52 -42.49 -0.39 42.77
C MET A 52 -41.41 -0.11 41.73
N ALA A 53 -40.34 -0.89 41.72
CA ALA A 53 -39.29 -0.74 40.73
C ALA A 53 -39.79 -1.04 39.31
N VAL A 54 -40.58 -2.10 39.10
CA VAL A 54 -41.16 -2.40 37.77
C VAL A 54 -42.10 -1.27 37.32
N ALA A 55 -42.89 -0.71 38.23
CA ALA A 55 -43.72 0.46 37.93
C ALA A 55 -42.88 1.70 37.58
N LEU A 56 -41.72 1.90 38.22
CA LEU A 56 -40.78 3.00 37.92
C LEU A 56 -40.07 2.79 36.58
N VAL A 57 -39.78 1.55 36.19
CA VAL A 57 -39.27 1.21 34.85
C VAL A 57 -40.28 1.61 33.77
N ALA A 58 -41.57 1.30 33.98
CA ALA A 58 -42.63 1.69 33.05
C ALA A 58 -42.79 3.21 32.92
N THR A 59 -42.42 4.00 33.95
CA THR A 59 -42.42 5.47 33.89
C THR A 59 -41.09 6.08 33.45
N GLY A 60 -40.06 5.27 33.14
CA GLY A 60 -38.74 5.72 32.70
C GLY A 60 -37.80 6.21 33.81
N GLU A 61 -38.14 6.05 35.09
CA GLU A 61 -37.32 6.49 36.22
C GLU A 61 -36.25 5.44 36.63
N GLY A 62 -35.31 5.18 35.73
CA GLY A 62 -34.32 4.10 35.88
C GLY A 62 -33.43 4.18 37.14
N ASP A 63 -33.00 5.38 37.54
CA ASP A 63 -32.12 5.56 38.71
C ASP A 63 -32.78 5.21 40.04
N LYS A 64 -34.10 5.43 40.14
CA LYS A 64 -34.87 5.02 41.31
C LYS A 64 -35.19 3.54 41.20
N ALA A 65 -35.64 3.09 40.03
CA ALA A 65 -35.96 1.68 39.79
C ALA A 65 -34.80 0.75 40.17
N SER A 66 -33.58 1.05 39.70
CA SER A 66 -32.38 0.24 40.04
C SER A 66 -32.12 0.15 41.54
N ARG A 67 -32.26 1.24 42.30
CA ARG A 67 -32.10 1.23 43.77
C ARG A 67 -33.14 0.33 44.45
N TRP A 68 -34.41 0.48 44.08
CA TRP A 68 -35.49 -0.34 44.61
C TRP A 68 -35.34 -1.83 44.24
N MET A 69 -34.83 -2.14 43.04
CA MET A 69 -34.50 -3.51 42.62
C MET A 69 -33.38 -4.11 43.48
N LEU A 70 -32.31 -3.36 43.74
CA LEU A 70 -31.20 -3.84 44.56
C LEU A 70 -31.61 -4.10 46.00
N GLU A 71 -32.41 -3.21 46.60
CA GLU A 71 -32.97 -3.43 47.94
C GLU A 71 -33.96 -4.60 48.01
N ALA A 72 -34.64 -4.92 46.90
CA ALA A 72 -35.55 -6.06 46.85
C ALA A 72 -34.81 -7.42 46.88
N ALA A 73 -33.52 -7.45 46.53
CA ALA A 73 -32.74 -8.69 46.50
C ALA A 73 -32.60 -9.37 47.88
N GLU A 74 -32.70 -8.61 48.98
CA GLU A 74 -32.65 -9.16 50.34
C GLU A 74 -33.81 -10.12 50.68
N GLY A 75 -34.92 -10.02 49.94
CA GLY A 75 -36.16 -10.76 50.18
C GLY A 75 -36.29 -12.07 49.41
N ILE A 76 -35.32 -12.44 48.56
CA ILE A 76 -35.44 -13.58 47.62
C ILE A 76 -35.70 -14.91 48.36
N ILE A 77 -35.08 -15.10 49.54
CA ILE A 77 -35.24 -16.31 50.35
C ILE A 77 -36.51 -16.25 51.23
N LYS A 78 -36.98 -15.04 51.56
CA LYS A 78 -38.02 -14.81 52.57
C LYS A 78 -39.43 -14.73 51.98
N GLU A 79 -39.56 -14.22 50.76
CA GLU A 79 -40.87 -13.86 50.18
C GLU A 79 -41.23 -14.74 48.97
N GLN A 80 -42.45 -15.29 48.97
CA GLN A 80 -42.90 -16.29 47.99
C GLN A 80 -42.92 -15.76 46.54
N LEU A 81 -43.29 -14.49 46.34
CA LEU A 81 -43.38 -13.88 45.02
C LEU A 81 -42.00 -13.82 44.36
N LEU A 82 -41.00 -13.26 45.03
CA LEU A 82 -39.63 -13.16 44.51
C LEU A 82 -39.02 -14.54 44.26
N HIS A 83 -39.22 -15.47 45.19
CA HIS A 83 -38.80 -16.87 45.01
C HIS A 83 -39.46 -17.50 43.77
N SER A 84 -40.76 -17.25 43.54
CA SER A 84 -41.47 -17.74 42.36
C SER A 84 -40.96 -17.15 41.05
N ILE A 85 -40.58 -15.87 41.03
CA ILE A 85 -40.04 -15.21 39.83
C ILE A 85 -38.66 -15.78 39.47
N VAL A 86 -37.79 -15.95 40.47
CA VAL A 86 -36.44 -16.51 40.28
C VAL A 86 -36.50 -17.98 39.84
N THR A 87 -37.43 -18.76 40.39
CA THR A 87 -37.59 -20.19 40.04
C THR A 87 -38.30 -20.41 38.70
N LYS A 88 -39.31 -19.61 38.36
CA LYS A 88 -39.91 -19.62 37.00
C LYS A 88 -38.87 -19.26 35.94
N GLY A 89 -38.08 -18.22 36.18
CA GLY A 89 -36.97 -17.84 35.30
C GLY A 89 -35.89 -18.92 35.17
N ALA A 90 -35.65 -19.74 36.22
CA ALA A 90 -34.70 -20.85 36.18
C ALA A 90 -35.14 -22.01 35.26
N ASN A 91 -36.46 -22.26 35.16
CA ASN A 91 -37.00 -23.30 34.27
C ASN A 91 -36.92 -22.90 32.78
N GLU A 92 -36.86 -21.61 32.50
CA GLU A 92 -36.75 -21.05 31.14
C GLU A 92 -35.29 -20.87 30.66
N SER A 93 -34.31 -20.81 31.58
CA SER A 93 -32.92 -20.40 31.31
C SER A 93 -31.87 -21.54 31.27
N GLY A 94 -32.29 -22.76 30.92
CA GLY A 94 -31.39 -23.91 30.70
C GLY A 94 -30.64 -24.41 31.96
N ASP A 95 -29.82 -25.45 31.80
CA ASP A 95 -29.17 -26.18 32.92
C ASP A 95 -28.16 -25.31 33.72
N ALA A 96 -27.56 -24.30 33.07
CA ALA A 96 -26.68 -23.32 33.70
C ALA A 96 -27.44 -22.30 34.57
N GLY A 97 -28.65 -21.91 34.15
CA GLY A 97 -29.55 -21.06 34.91
C GLY A 97 -29.90 -21.69 36.25
N SER A 98 -30.24 -22.99 36.26
CA SER A 98 -30.68 -23.74 37.46
C SER A 98 -29.58 -24.02 38.51
N ARG A 99 -28.29 -23.87 38.17
CA ARG A 99 -27.15 -24.04 39.10
C ARG A 99 -26.61 -22.74 39.70
N ALA A 100 -26.97 -21.59 39.15
CA ALA A 100 -26.46 -20.29 39.59
C ALA A 100 -27.03 -19.81 40.94
N ASP A 101 -26.37 -18.88 41.62
CA ASP A 101 -26.93 -18.25 42.83
C ASP A 101 -28.33 -17.62 42.54
N PRO A 102 -29.37 -17.89 43.35
CA PRO A 102 -30.67 -17.23 43.24
C PRO A 102 -30.61 -15.70 43.19
N VAL A 103 -29.66 -15.08 43.90
CA VAL A 103 -29.44 -13.62 43.89
C VAL A 103 -28.91 -13.18 42.52
N MET A 104 -28.00 -13.97 41.94
CA MET A 104 -27.43 -13.70 40.62
C MET A 104 -28.49 -13.75 39.52
N ARG A 105 -29.37 -14.74 39.56
CA ARG A 105 -30.51 -14.85 38.63
C ARG A 105 -31.46 -13.66 38.76
N PHE A 106 -31.76 -13.24 39.98
CA PHE A 106 -32.62 -12.10 40.22
C PHE A 106 -32.03 -10.82 39.60
N HIS A 107 -30.73 -10.57 39.82
CA HIS A 107 -30.06 -9.44 39.18
C HIS A 107 -30.08 -9.53 37.65
N LEU A 108 -29.89 -10.71 37.06
CA LEU A 108 -29.98 -10.90 35.62
C LEU A 108 -31.39 -10.56 35.08
N ILE A 109 -32.45 -10.99 35.77
CA ILE A 109 -33.85 -10.63 35.42
C ILE A 109 -34.03 -9.12 35.48
N CYS A 110 -33.56 -8.47 36.56
CA CYS A 110 -33.63 -7.01 36.69
C CYS A 110 -32.89 -6.28 35.55
N VAL A 111 -31.71 -6.77 35.15
CA VAL A 111 -30.94 -6.21 34.04
C VAL A 111 -31.69 -6.37 32.72
N GLN A 112 -32.27 -7.55 32.45
CA GLN A 112 -33.06 -7.79 31.24
C GLN A 112 -34.31 -6.90 31.16
N LEU A 113 -35.03 -6.71 32.28
CA LEU A 113 -36.17 -5.80 32.34
C LEU A 113 -35.77 -4.35 32.03
N LEU A 114 -34.63 -3.90 32.56
CA LEU A 114 -34.12 -2.55 32.32
C LEU A 114 -33.59 -2.38 30.88
N GLU A 115 -32.98 -3.42 30.29
CA GLU A 115 -32.58 -3.43 28.89
C GLU A 115 -33.79 -3.35 27.94
N GLN A 116 -34.85 -4.11 28.21
CA GLN A 116 -36.09 -4.08 27.42
C GLN A 116 -36.75 -2.69 27.45
N ALA A 117 -36.61 -1.97 28.56
CA ALA A 117 -37.09 -0.59 28.70
C ALA A 117 -36.13 0.48 28.14
N GLY A 118 -34.95 0.10 27.62
CA GLY A 118 -33.94 1.02 27.08
C GLY A 118 -33.15 1.80 28.14
N LEU A 119 -33.26 1.46 29.42
CA LEU A 119 -32.65 2.16 30.55
C LEU A 119 -31.24 1.63 30.85
N CYS A 120 -30.28 1.92 29.96
CA CYS A 120 -28.93 1.33 30.01
C CYS A 120 -28.11 1.70 31.26
N SER A 121 -28.20 2.94 31.77
CA SER A 121 -27.46 3.38 32.96
C SER A 121 -27.90 2.66 34.25
N ALA A 122 -29.22 2.46 34.38
CA ALA A 122 -29.82 1.73 35.49
C ALA A 122 -29.49 0.24 35.40
N ALA A 123 -29.56 -0.35 34.20
CA ALA A 123 -29.16 -1.74 33.95
C ALA A 123 -27.70 -1.97 34.34
N LEU A 124 -26.80 -1.04 33.99
CA LEU A 124 -25.38 -1.13 34.30
C LEU A 124 -25.13 -1.16 35.81
N ARG A 125 -25.82 -0.31 36.58
CA ARG A 125 -25.70 -0.29 38.05
C ARG A 125 -26.06 -1.63 38.66
N VAL A 126 -27.16 -2.24 38.23
CA VAL A 126 -27.59 -3.55 38.74
C VAL A 126 -26.57 -4.63 38.35
N ALA A 127 -26.08 -4.60 37.11
CA ALA A 127 -25.10 -5.56 36.63
C ALA A 127 -23.75 -5.47 37.36
N LEU A 128 -23.26 -4.27 37.67
CA LEU A 128 -22.02 -4.08 38.44
C LEU A 128 -22.15 -4.58 39.89
N VAL A 129 -23.30 -4.36 40.53
CA VAL A 129 -23.57 -4.92 41.87
C VAL A 129 -23.61 -6.44 41.82
N ALA A 130 -24.20 -7.01 40.77
CA ALA A 130 -24.22 -8.46 40.55
C ALA A 130 -22.80 -9.04 40.40
N LEU A 131 -21.90 -8.36 39.70
CA LEU A 131 -20.51 -8.77 39.59
C LEU A 131 -19.78 -8.73 40.94
N ASN A 132 -19.99 -7.68 41.73
CA ASN A 132 -19.36 -7.53 43.04
C ASN A 132 -19.88 -8.52 44.09
N SER A 133 -21.13 -8.99 43.96
CA SER A 133 -21.72 -9.99 44.86
C SER A 133 -21.52 -11.44 44.39
N SER A 134 -20.96 -11.65 43.20
CA SER A 134 -20.79 -12.96 42.58
C SER A 134 -19.74 -13.83 43.26
N LYS A 135 -19.93 -15.15 43.23
CA LYS A 135 -18.86 -16.11 43.52
C LYS A 135 -18.12 -16.41 42.21
N THR A 136 -16.81 -16.64 42.29
CA THR A 136 -15.94 -16.81 41.11
C THR A 136 -16.32 -17.98 40.20
N ASP A 137 -17.08 -18.96 40.70
CA ASP A 137 -17.47 -20.17 39.97
C ASP A 137 -18.93 -20.14 39.45
N ASP A 138 -19.61 -19.00 39.50
CA ASP A 138 -21.00 -18.90 39.06
C ASP A 138 -21.13 -19.07 37.52
N PRO A 139 -22.00 -19.97 37.03
CA PRO A 139 -22.12 -20.25 35.60
C PRO A 139 -22.71 -19.09 34.78
N LEU A 140 -23.36 -18.11 35.42
CA LEU A 140 -23.91 -16.92 34.79
C LEU A 140 -22.94 -15.73 34.74
N LEU A 141 -21.79 -15.83 35.41
CA LEU A 141 -20.77 -14.78 35.45
C LEU A 141 -20.32 -14.32 34.05
N PRO A 142 -20.04 -15.22 33.07
CA PRO A 142 -19.63 -14.79 31.73
C PRO A 142 -20.73 -14.02 30.98
N THR A 143 -21.99 -14.43 31.15
CA THR A 143 -23.15 -13.76 30.52
C THR A 143 -23.28 -12.33 31.04
N ILE A 144 -23.06 -12.12 32.33
CA ILE A 144 -23.13 -10.78 32.94
C ILE A 144 -21.99 -9.90 32.46
N TRP A 145 -20.76 -10.41 32.38
CA TRP A 145 -19.65 -9.67 31.77
C TRP A 145 -19.97 -9.23 30.33
N SER A 146 -20.55 -10.12 29.51
CA SER A 146 -21.00 -9.79 28.15
C SER A 146 -22.09 -8.71 28.12
N ILE A 147 -23.02 -8.72 29.08
CA ILE A 147 -24.06 -7.68 29.21
C ILE A 147 -23.44 -6.36 29.68
N VAL A 148 -22.56 -6.38 30.67
CA VAL A 148 -21.85 -5.18 31.17
C VAL A 148 -21.05 -4.52 30.04
N ALA A 149 -20.31 -5.31 29.26
CA ALA A 149 -19.60 -4.81 28.09
C ALA A 149 -20.57 -4.14 27.08
N LYS A 150 -21.68 -4.81 26.74
CA LYS A 150 -22.73 -4.26 25.86
C LYS A 150 -23.33 -2.95 26.40
N LEU A 151 -23.58 -2.86 27.71
CA LEU A 151 -24.14 -1.67 28.34
C LEU A 151 -23.15 -0.50 28.33
N HIS A 152 -21.88 -0.74 28.66
CA HIS A 152 -20.83 0.27 28.55
C HIS A 152 -20.66 0.77 27.10
N LEU A 153 -20.74 -0.12 26.11
CA LEU A 153 -20.73 0.25 24.68
C LEU A 153 -21.88 1.18 24.31
N ASN A 154 -23.10 0.89 24.78
CA ASN A 154 -24.28 1.72 24.53
C ASN A 154 -24.15 3.11 25.16
N LEU A 155 -23.52 3.19 26.34
CA LEU A 155 -23.27 4.44 27.06
C LEU A 155 -22.06 5.23 26.54
N GLY A 156 -21.24 4.65 25.66
CA GLY A 156 -20.01 5.28 25.14
C GLY A 156 -18.81 5.21 26.08
N HIS A 157 -18.87 4.38 27.12
CA HIS A 157 -17.78 4.12 28.07
C HIS A 157 -16.83 3.06 27.50
N TYR A 158 -15.98 3.45 26.54
CA TYR A 158 -15.19 2.49 25.75
C TYR A 158 -14.07 1.79 26.52
N GLN A 159 -13.45 2.48 27.47
CA GLN A 159 -12.36 1.94 28.28
C GLN A 159 -12.88 0.85 29.21
N GLU A 160 -13.99 1.14 29.88
CA GLU A 160 -14.68 0.23 30.79
C GLU A 160 -15.30 -0.96 30.03
N ALA A 161 -15.81 -0.73 28.81
CA ALA A 161 -16.26 -1.81 27.94
C ALA A 161 -15.11 -2.78 27.58
N TYR A 162 -13.92 -2.25 27.29
CA TYR A 162 -12.74 -3.07 26.99
C TYR A 162 -12.29 -3.88 28.22
N GLU A 163 -12.24 -3.25 29.40
CA GLU A 163 -11.91 -3.93 30.66
C GLU A 163 -12.89 -5.07 30.98
N ALA A 164 -14.20 -4.85 30.74
CA ALA A 164 -15.21 -5.89 30.90
C ALA A 164 -15.02 -7.08 29.94
N ILE A 165 -14.53 -6.84 28.72
CA ILE A 165 -14.23 -7.90 27.74
C ILE A 165 -13.01 -8.71 28.18
N VAL A 166 -11.96 -8.06 28.68
CA VAL A 166 -10.74 -8.74 29.15
C VAL A 166 -11.01 -9.61 30.38
N ASN A 167 -11.85 -9.12 31.29
CA ASN A 167 -12.20 -9.82 32.53
C ASN A 167 -13.22 -10.95 32.34
N ASN A 168 -13.85 -11.07 31.17
CA ASN A 168 -14.85 -12.12 30.92
C ASN A 168 -14.19 -13.51 30.96
N PRO A 169 -14.60 -14.44 31.84
CA PRO A 169 -14.01 -15.78 31.92
C PRO A 169 -14.25 -16.65 30.68
N ASP A 170 -15.30 -16.40 29.88
CA ASP A 170 -15.60 -17.19 28.68
C ASP A 170 -14.80 -16.74 27.47
N SER A 171 -13.82 -17.55 27.06
CA SER A 171 -12.97 -17.30 25.90
C SER A 171 -13.72 -17.25 24.56
N SER A 172 -14.89 -17.90 24.47
CA SER A 172 -15.67 -17.96 23.23
C SER A 172 -16.46 -16.67 22.95
N GLN A 173 -16.95 -15.99 24.00
CA GLN A 173 -17.72 -14.75 23.87
C GLN A 173 -16.85 -13.50 23.70
N ARG A 174 -15.61 -13.52 24.21
CA ARG A 174 -14.64 -12.41 24.06
C ARG A 174 -14.52 -11.91 22.61
N PRO A 175 -14.23 -12.73 21.59
CA PRO A 175 -14.08 -12.25 20.21
C PRO A 175 -15.37 -11.66 19.64
N GLU A 176 -16.54 -12.18 20.00
CA GLU A 176 -17.82 -11.61 19.54
C GLU A 176 -18.06 -10.22 20.14
N THR A 177 -17.87 -10.07 21.45
CA THR A 177 -18.01 -8.77 22.14
C THR A 177 -16.95 -7.76 21.70
N LEU A 178 -15.70 -8.20 21.50
CA LEU A 178 -14.63 -7.38 20.93
C LEU A 178 -14.98 -6.94 19.52
N GLY A 179 -15.53 -7.83 18.71
CA GLY A 179 -16.02 -7.48 17.39
C GLY A 179 -17.08 -6.39 17.44
N ARG A 180 -18.01 -6.41 18.39
CA ARG A 180 -18.99 -5.32 18.53
C ARG A 180 -18.32 -3.99 18.89
N LEU A 181 -17.40 -3.98 19.86
CA LEU A 181 -16.61 -2.79 20.23
C LEU A 181 -15.88 -2.19 19.02
N VAL A 182 -15.17 -3.03 18.26
CA VAL A 182 -14.41 -2.61 17.08
C VAL A 182 -15.31 -1.99 16.01
N ASN A 183 -16.49 -2.56 15.75
CA ASN A 183 -17.42 -1.99 14.78
C ASN A 183 -17.91 -0.61 15.20
N ILE A 184 -18.37 -0.50 16.45
CA ILE A 184 -18.91 0.76 16.98
C ILE A 184 -17.84 1.86 16.92
N LEU A 185 -16.60 1.56 17.30
CA LEU A 185 -15.51 2.54 17.27
C LEU A 185 -15.11 2.93 15.84
N LEU A 186 -15.09 1.99 14.90
CA LEU A 186 -14.77 2.28 13.50
C LEU A 186 -15.89 3.06 12.80
N GLU A 187 -17.16 2.72 13.03
CA GLU A 187 -18.32 3.46 12.53
C GLU A 187 -18.37 4.89 13.08
N ARG A 188 -18.01 5.07 14.36
CA ARG A 188 -17.89 6.39 15.00
C ARG A 188 -16.58 7.12 14.67
N LYS A 189 -15.70 6.52 13.84
CA LYS A 189 -14.38 7.05 13.44
C LYS A 189 -13.44 7.37 14.61
N GLN A 190 -13.57 6.66 15.73
CA GLN A 190 -12.73 6.82 16.92
C GLN A 190 -11.56 5.84 16.90
N MET A 191 -10.72 5.92 15.87
CA MET A 191 -9.57 5.02 15.71
C MET A 191 -8.49 5.23 16.77
N ASP A 192 -8.33 6.46 17.27
CA ASP A 192 -7.31 6.80 18.26
C ASP A 192 -7.49 6.02 19.57
N ILE A 193 -8.75 5.90 20.01
CA ILE A 193 -9.13 5.11 21.19
C ILE A 193 -8.83 3.64 20.92
N LEU A 194 -9.24 3.14 19.76
CA LEU A 194 -9.04 1.74 19.37
C LEU A 194 -7.55 1.36 19.30
N LEU A 195 -6.67 2.27 18.86
CA LEU A 195 -5.22 2.04 18.83
C LEU A 195 -4.59 2.06 20.22
N THR A 196 -5.20 2.75 21.19
CA THR A 196 -4.63 2.95 22.53
C THR A 196 -4.77 1.72 23.44
N PHE A 197 -5.72 0.83 23.17
CA PHE A 197 -5.92 -0.38 23.97
C PHE A 197 -4.71 -1.34 23.92
N PRO A 198 -4.40 -2.02 25.04
CA PRO A 198 -3.24 -2.91 25.14
C PRO A 198 -3.40 -4.28 24.44
N TYR A 199 -4.63 -4.73 24.18
CA TYR A 199 -4.95 -6.01 23.52
C TYR A 199 -4.24 -7.27 24.05
N ALA A 200 -3.79 -7.28 25.31
CA ALA A 200 -3.04 -8.39 25.89
C ALA A 200 -3.79 -9.72 25.73
N GLY A 201 -3.25 -10.63 24.92
CA GLY A 201 -3.85 -11.94 24.60
C GLY A 201 -5.01 -11.93 23.59
N LEU A 202 -5.46 -10.76 23.13
CA LEU A 202 -6.56 -10.59 22.15
C LEU A 202 -6.08 -10.06 20.78
N GLU A 203 -4.79 -9.78 20.60
CA GLU A 203 -4.24 -9.23 19.34
C GLU A 203 -4.60 -10.08 18.12
N SER A 204 -4.42 -11.40 18.19
CA SER A 204 -4.71 -12.30 17.07
C SER A 204 -6.20 -12.31 16.71
N GLU A 205 -7.08 -12.22 17.71
CA GLU A 205 -8.52 -12.16 17.48
C GLU A 205 -8.94 -10.82 16.88
N LEU A 206 -8.34 -9.70 17.33
CA LEU A 206 -8.53 -8.39 16.72
C LEU A 206 -8.14 -8.41 15.24
N GLU A 207 -6.93 -8.89 14.92
CA GLU A 207 -6.44 -9.02 13.53
C GLU A 207 -7.46 -9.81 12.68
N LYS A 208 -7.88 -11.01 13.13
CA LYS A 208 -8.86 -11.85 12.42
C LYS A 208 -10.22 -11.18 12.24
N ILE A 209 -10.71 -10.45 13.24
CA ILE A 209 -12.01 -9.77 13.17
C ILE A 209 -11.96 -8.65 12.13
N VAL A 210 -10.93 -7.80 12.22
CA VAL A 210 -10.80 -6.65 11.33
C VAL A 210 -10.50 -7.09 9.91
N GLU A 211 -9.64 -8.08 9.70
CA GLU A 211 -9.39 -8.65 8.37
C GLU A 211 -10.65 -9.24 7.74
N ARG A 212 -11.43 -10.05 8.50
CA ARG A 212 -12.69 -10.61 7.99
C ARG A 212 -13.64 -9.51 7.54
N ARG A 213 -13.76 -8.44 8.33
CA ARG A 213 -14.59 -7.28 7.97
C ARG A 213 -14.03 -6.50 6.79
N ALA A 214 -12.73 -6.23 6.77
CA ALA A 214 -12.06 -5.55 5.66
C ALA A 214 -12.30 -6.27 4.32
N ARG A 215 -12.34 -7.61 4.33
CA ARG A 215 -12.64 -8.44 3.15
C ARG A 215 -14.12 -8.45 2.78
N SER A 216 -15.04 -8.39 3.74
CA SER A 216 -16.49 -8.41 3.49
C SER A 216 -17.15 -7.05 3.28
N SER A 217 -16.51 -5.96 3.71
CA SER A 217 -17.05 -4.60 3.61
C SER A 217 -17.05 -4.06 2.19
N ASP A 218 -17.86 -3.06 1.91
CA ASP A 218 -17.87 -2.31 0.65
C ASP A 218 -16.61 -1.44 0.45
N VAL A 219 -16.41 -0.91 -0.77
CA VAL A 219 -15.21 -0.14 -1.18
C VAL A 219 -14.92 1.08 -0.29
N LEU A 220 -15.97 1.77 0.15
CA LEU A 220 -15.81 2.98 0.96
C LEU A 220 -15.40 2.59 2.38
N SER A 221 -16.11 1.62 2.98
CA SER A 221 -15.83 1.20 4.34
C SER A 221 -14.53 0.40 4.47
N MET A 222 -14.13 -0.39 3.46
CA MET A 222 -12.89 -1.18 3.48
C MET A 222 -11.68 -0.30 3.80
N THR A 223 -11.67 0.94 3.29
CA THR A 223 -10.58 1.91 3.48
C THR A 223 -10.28 2.11 4.96
N LEU A 224 -11.32 2.22 5.79
CA LEU A 224 -11.20 2.44 7.23
C LEU A 224 -10.60 1.23 7.95
N TYR A 225 -11.02 0.01 7.57
CA TYR A 225 -10.52 -1.22 8.18
C TYR A 225 -9.04 -1.46 7.81
N TYR A 226 -8.68 -1.32 6.54
CA TYR A 226 -7.29 -1.47 6.08
C TYR A 226 -6.38 -0.37 6.64
N SER A 227 -6.85 0.88 6.72
CA SER A 227 -6.06 1.97 7.34
C SER A 227 -5.82 1.74 8.82
N PHE A 228 -6.82 1.21 9.54
CA PHE A 228 -6.68 0.83 10.94
C PHE A 228 -5.66 -0.31 11.11
N LEU A 229 -5.79 -1.39 10.32
CA LEU A 229 -4.85 -2.52 10.37
C LEU A 229 -3.40 -2.07 10.09
N TYR A 230 -3.21 -1.20 9.10
CA TYR A 230 -1.91 -0.62 8.81
C TYR A 230 -1.35 0.16 10.00
N ALA A 231 -2.11 1.11 10.54
CA ALA A 231 -1.69 1.90 11.70
C ALA A 231 -1.39 1.02 12.92
N PHE A 232 -2.22 -0.01 13.15
CA PHE A 232 -2.05 -0.98 14.22
C PHE A 232 -0.72 -1.75 14.08
N HIS A 233 -0.43 -2.30 12.90
CA HIS A 233 0.83 -3.02 12.67
C HIS A 233 2.07 -2.12 12.71
N VAL A 234 1.97 -0.89 12.20
CA VAL A 234 3.05 0.11 12.28
C VAL A 234 3.37 0.43 13.74
N ARG A 235 2.34 0.64 14.59
CA ARG A 235 2.52 0.90 16.03
C ARG A 235 3.17 -0.28 16.75
N GLN A 236 2.85 -1.52 16.35
CA GLN A 236 3.48 -2.73 16.90
C GLN A 236 4.90 -3.00 16.34
N GLY A 237 5.38 -2.20 15.38
CA GLY A 237 6.66 -2.45 14.68
C GLY A 237 6.62 -3.63 13.70
N LYS A 238 5.46 -4.25 13.47
CA LYS A 238 5.26 -5.39 12.55
C LYS A 238 5.12 -4.91 11.10
N MET A 239 6.17 -4.28 10.56
CA MET A 239 6.14 -3.62 9.24
C MET A 239 5.80 -4.55 8.08
N ARG A 240 6.21 -5.83 8.15
CA ARG A 240 5.87 -6.82 7.13
C ARG A 240 4.37 -7.12 7.03
N LYS A 241 3.68 -7.19 8.18
CA LYS A 241 2.22 -7.33 8.19
C LYS A 241 1.54 -6.06 7.67
N ALA A 242 2.06 -4.88 8.04
CA ALA A 242 1.57 -3.61 7.53
C ALA A 242 1.64 -3.53 5.99
N ALA A 243 2.76 -3.98 5.41
CA ALA A 243 2.93 -4.10 3.96
C ALA A 243 1.91 -5.07 3.32
N ALA A 244 1.71 -6.25 3.91
CA ALA A 244 0.74 -7.24 3.43
C ALA A 244 -0.69 -6.67 3.36
N VAL A 245 -1.11 -5.96 4.41
CA VAL A 245 -2.42 -5.30 4.50
C VAL A 245 -2.60 -4.23 3.41
N MET A 246 -1.58 -3.40 3.17
CA MET A 246 -1.63 -2.39 2.11
C MET A 246 -1.61 -3.00 0.70
N HIS A 247 -0.88 -4.10 0.51
CA HIS A 247 -0.88 -4.83 -0.74
C HIS A 247 -2.25 -5.48 -1.03
N GLU A 248 -2.88 -6.10 -0.03
CA GLU A 248 -4.25 -6.63 -0.16
C GLU A 248 -5.25 -5.52 -0.51
N GLN A 249 -5.16 -4.36 0.15
CA GLN A 249 -5.98 -3.20 -0.17
C GLN A 249 -5.74 -2.70 -1.61
N ALA A 250 -4.49 -2.68 -2.07
CA ALA A 250 -4.13 -2.27 -3.43
C ALA A 250 -4.75 -3.19 -4.49
N LEU A 251 -4.62 -4.51 -4.31
CA LEU A 251 -5.21 -5.50 -5.21
C LEU A 251 -6.73 -5.31 -5.33
N ARG A 252 -7.38 -5.04 -4.20
CA ARG A 252 -8.82 -4.82 -4.17
C ARG A 252 -9.24 -3.56 -4.91
N TYR A 253 -8.54 -2.43 -4.73
CA TYR A 253 -8.77 -1.22 -5.54
C TYR A 253 -8.50 -1.46 -7.03
N GLY A 254 -7.52 -2.31 -7.36
CA GLY A 254 -7.24 -2.71 -8.74
C GLY A 254 -8.42 -3.44 -9.40
N CYS A 255 -9.06 -4.35 -8.67
CA CYS A 255 -10.27 -5.05 -9.14
C CYS A 255 -11.47 -4.11 -9.35
N GLU A 256 -11.58 -3.08 -8.52
CA GLU A 256 -12.69 -2.12 -8.56
C GLU A 256 -12.46 -0.96 -9.56
N GLY A 257 -11.27 -0.89 -10.18
CA GLY A 257 -10.92 0.15 -11.16
C GLY A 257 -10.41 1.46 -10.56
N GLU A 258 -10.18 1.51 -9.25
CA GLU A 258 -9.70 2.68 -8.51
C GLU A 258 -8.16 2.77 -8.54
N SER A 259 -7.60 2.92 -9.74
CA SER A 259 -6.15 2.88 -10.01
C SER A 259 -5.34 3.89 -9.18
N ALA A 260 -5.86 5.11 -8.98
CA ALA A 260 -5.19 6.15 -8.20
C ALA A 260 -5.03 5.77 -6.71
N LYS A 261 -6.01 5.08 -6.13
CA LYS A 261 -5.94 4.60 -4.74
C LYS A 261 -5.05 3.36 -4.65
N MET A 262 -5.14 2.46 -5.62
CA MET A 262 -4.24 1.30 -5.76
C MET A 262 -2.78 1.72 -5.69
N VAL A 263 -2.35 2.69 -6.50
CA VAL A 263 -0.95 3.14 -6.53
C VAL A 263 -0.49 3.76 -5.19
N LYS A 264 -1.37 4.46 -4.47
CA LYS A 264 -1.06 4.97 -3.12
C LYS A 264 -0.85 3.83 -2.12
N CYS A 265 -1.69 2.79 -2.17
CA CYS A 265 -1.56 1.60 -1.33
C CYS A 265 -0.28 0.82 -1.67
N LEU A 266 0.05 0.65 -2.96
CA LEU A 266 1.32 0.03 -3.38
C LEU A 266 2.53 0.82 -2.89
N LEU A 267 2.49 2.16 -2.94
CA LEU A 267 3.56 3.00 -2.40
C LEU A 267 3.71 2.85 -0.88
N ALA A 268 2.59 2.81 -0.15
CA ALA A 268 2.60 2.56 1.30
C ALA A 268 3.18 1.17 1.63
N CYS A 269 2.84 0.15 0.83
CA CYS A 269 3.42 -1.19 0.92
C CYS A 269 4.94 -1.18 0.71
N LEU A 270 5.42 -0.56 -0.37
CA LEU A 270 6.86 -0.44 -0.67
C LEU A 270 7.62 0.28 0.45
N ASN A 271 7.05 1.36 0.98
CA ASN A 271 7.65 2.09 2.09
C ASN A 271 7.75 1.23 3.35
N ALA A 272 6.71 0.45 3.67
CA ALA A 272 6.73 -0.48 4.80
C ALA A 272 7.76 -1.61 4.60
N LEU A 273 7.88 -2.18 3.38
CA LEU A 273 8.88 -3.21 3.07
C LEU A 273 10.31 -2.69 3.11
N ARG A 274 10.55 -1.42 2.75
CA ARG A 274 11.88 -0.79 2.85
C ARG A 274 12.37 -0.63 4.30
N LEU A 275 11.46 -0.61 5.27
CA LEU A 275 11.78 -0.58 6.70
C LEU A 275 12.12 -1.98 7.25
N VAL A 276 11.84 -3.04 6.49
CA VAL A 276 12.15 -4.43 6.84
C VAL A 276 13.54 -4.79 6.30
N SER A 277 14.20 -5.76 6.94
CA SER A 277 15.47 -6.29 6.43
C SER A 277 15.30 -6.86 5.01
N ARG A 278 16.33 -6.72 4.14
CA ARG A 278 16.24 -7.17 2.74
C ARG A 278 15.88 -8.65 2.58
N GLN A 279 16.23 -9.48 3.56
CA GLN A 279 15.96 -10.92 3.55
C GLN A 279 14.50 -11.26 3.88
N GLU A 280 13.79 -10.36 4.57
CA GLU A 280 12.39 -10.55 5.00
C GLU A 280 11.40 -9.70 4.19
N ALA A 281 11.89 -8.96 3.19
CA ALA A 281 11.11 -8.06 2.34
C ALA A 281 10.33 -8.83 1.24
N TRP A 282 9.51 -9.79 1.68
CA TRP A 282 8.64 -10.60 0.83
C TRP A 282 7.25 -10.77 1.46
N LEU A 283 6.24 -10.84 0.60
CA LEU A 283 4.85 -11.03 0.97
C LEU A 283 4.35 -12.39 0.52
N VAL A 284 3.28 -12.84 1.16
CA VAL A 284 2.60 -14.08 0.81
C VAL A 284 1.26 -13.74 0.19
N LYS A 285 1.01 -14.24 -1.02
CA LYS A 285 -0.29 -14.14 -1.68
C LYS A 285 -0.89 -15.54 -1.80
N PRO A 286 -2.08 -15.79 -1.21
CA PRO A 286 -2.82 -17.01 -1.51
C PRO A 286 -3.27 -16.95 -2.97
N VAL A 287 -2.84 -17.90 -3.79
CA VAL A 287 -3.28 -17.98 -5.19
C VAL A 287 -4.70 -18.52 -5.24
N THR A 288 -5.69 -17.66 -5.43
CA THR A 288 -7.00 -18.08 -5.93
C THR A 288 -6.89 -18.27 -7.43
N THR A 289 -6.73 -19.51 -7.88
CA THR A 289 -6.71 -19.88 -9.30
C THR A 289 -8.08 -19.66 -9.93
N LEU A 290 -8.45 -18.40 -10.21
CA LEU A 290 -9.60 -18.05 -11.05
C LEU A 290 -9.24 -17.98 -12.55
N ASN A 291 -7.94 -18.08 -12.89
CA ASN A 291 -7.45 -17.87 -14.26
C ASN A 291 -6.81 -19.09 -14.95
N ARG A 292 -6.99 -20.32 -14.45
CA ARG A 292 -6.70 -21.53 -15.24
C ARG A 292 -8.00 -22.04 -15.89
N LYS A 293 -8.29 -21.55 -17.09
CA LYS A 293 -9.17 -22.25 -18.04
C LYS A 293 -8.45 -23.52 -18.47
N ASP A 294 -8.66 -24.60 -17.73
CA ASP A 294 -8.30 -26.00 -18.00
C ASP A 294 -7.48 -26.60 -16.86
N SER A 295 -8.15 -27.36 -15.99
CA SER A 295 -7.71 -28.67 -15.51
C SER A 295 -8.56 -29.11 -14.32
N SER A 296 -9.20 -30.27 -14.47
CA SER A 296 -9.80 -31.10 -13.43
C SER A 296 -8.74 -31.66 -12.47
N GLU A 297 -8.19 -30.83 -11.59
CA GLU A 297 -7.35 -31.25 -10.45
C GLU A 297 -7.85 -30.59 -9.16
N PRO A 298 -7.75 -31.28 -8.00
CA PRO A 298 -8.19 -30.73 -6.72
C PRO A 298 -7.41 -29.45 -6.38
N PHE A 299 -8.12 -28.45 -5.83
CA PHE A 299 -7.61 -27.15 -5.40
C PHE A 299 -6.36 -27.25 -4.52
N ARG A 300 -5.17 -27.31 -5.12
CA ARG A 300 -3.91 -27.11 -4.39
C ARG A 300 -3.81 -25.62 -4.08
N HIS A 301 -3.87 -25.28 -2.81
CA HIS A 301 -3.59 -23.93 -2.33
C HIS A 301 -2.08 -23.68 -2.52
N THR A 302 -1.69 -23.24 -3.71
CA THR A 302 -0.31 -22.82 -3.96
C THR A 302 -0.13 -21.43 -3.35
N VAL A 303 0.87 -21.30 -2.49
CA VAL A 303 1.23 -20.06 -1.82
C VAL A 303 2.31 -19.39 -2.65
N ASP A 304 2.00 -18.24 -3.26
CA ASP A 304 2.99 -17.49 -4.04
C ASP A 304 3.69 -16.47 -3.14
N VAL A 305 5.02 -16.48 -3.20
CA VAL A 305 5.88 -15.51 -2.52
C VAL A 305 6.15 -14.37 -3.49
N ILE A 306 5.77 -13.16 -3.10
CA ILE A 306 5.98 -11.93 -3.89
C ILE A 306 7.15 -11.18 -3.26
N GLU A 307 8.19 -10.92 -4.03
CA GLU A 307 9.33 -10.16 -3.56
C GLU A 307 9.11 -8.65 -3.73
N TYR A 308 9.93 -7.86 -3.03
CA TYR A 308 9.94 -6.39 -3.18
C TYR A 308 10.02 -5.95 -4.65
N ALA A 309 10.85 -6.62 -5.46
CA ALA A 309 11.07 -6.27 -6.87
C ALA A 309 9.80 -6.42 -7.71
N ASP A 310 8.93 -7.39 -7.39
CA ASP A 310 7.69 -7.61 -8.12
C ASP A 310 6.64 -6.55 -7.81
N ILE A 311 6.57 -6.12 -6.54
CA ILE A 311 5.69 -5.03 -6.10
C ILE A 311 6.17 -3.70 -6.69
N GLU A 312 7.49 -3.49 -6.80
CA GLU A 312 8.07 -2.30 -7.43
C GLU A 312 7.75 -2.26 -8.93
N LYS A 313 7.84 -3.40 -9.64
CA LYS A 313 7.40 -3.54 -11.04
C LYS A 313 5.92 -3.17 -11.19
N GLU A 314 5.05 -3.71 -10.34
CA GLU A 314 3.61 -3.45 -10.38
C GLU A 314 3.29 -1.96 -10.12
N TYR A 315 3.94 -1.36 -9.13
CA TYR A 315 3.80 0.04 -8.79
C TYR A 315 4.23 0.95 -9.96
N GLU A 316 5.43 0.76 -10.50
CA GLU A 316 5.97 1.63 -11.55
C GLU A 316 5.15 1.54 -12.84
N LEU A 317 4.70 0.34 -13.22
CA LEU A 317 3.83 0.16 -14.38
C LEU A 317 2.46 0.82 -14.15
N SER A 318 1.84 0.59 -12.99
CA SER A 318 0.54 1.14 -12.64
C SER A 318 0.58 2.68 -12.56
N TYR A 319 1.63 3.23 -11.97
CA TYR A 319 1.87 4.68 -11.91
C TYR A 319 2.07 5.29 -13.30
N ALA A 320 2.80 4.61 -14.18
CA ALA A 320 2.99 5.04 -15.56
C ALA A 320 1.67 5.04 -16.36
N CYS A 321 0.87 3.97 -16.25
CA CYS A 321 -0.42 3.87 -16.92
C CYS A 321 -1.39 4.99 -16.49
N ILE A 322 -1.46 5.30 -15.19
CA ILE A 322 -2.29 6.40 -14.67
C ILE A 322 -1.83 7.75 -15.23
N ASN A 323 -0.53 7.99 -15.23
CA ASN A 323 0.06 9.20 -15.82
C ASN A 323 -0.21 9.34 -17.33
N LEU A 324 -0.36 8.21 -18.03
CA LEU A 324 -0.76 8.15 -19.43
C LEU A 324 -2.29 8.25 -19.63
N GLY A 325 -3.09 8.13 -18.56
CA GLY A 325 -4.55 8.02 -18.66
C GLY A 325 -5.00 6.72 -19.34
N GLN A 326 -4.19 5.67 -19.25
CA GLN A 326 -4.43 4.36 -19.86
C GLN A 326 -4.77 3.32 -18.80
N SER A 327 -5.49 2.27 -19.21
CA SER A 327 -5.74 1.12 -18.33
C SER A 327 -4.49 0.27 -18.17
N ILE A 328 -4.32 -0.30 -16.97
CA ILE A 328 -3.14 -1.10 -16.59
C ILE A 328 -3.13 -2.45 -17.34
N ALA A 329 -4.31 -2.98 -17.65
CA ALA A 329 -4.47 -4.32 -18.24
C ALA A 329 -4.27 -4.39 -19.76
N SER A 330 -4.11 -3.26 -20.45
CA SER A 330 -4.18 -3.21 -21.91
C SER A 330 -2.84 -3.07 -22.63
N LEU A 331 -1.73 -2.77 -21.94
CA LEU A 331 -0.49 -2.36 -22.59
C LEU A 331 0.70 -3.24 -22.17
N SER A 332 1.55 -3.60 -23.14
CA SER A 332 2.83 -4.23 -22.81
C SER A 332 3.80 -3.18 -22.25
N PRO A 333 4.81 -3.58 -21.45
CA PRO A 333 5.82 -2.64 -20.95
C PRO A 333 6.54 -1.88 -22.07
N SER A 334 6.74 -2.51 -23.24
CA SER A 334 7.32 -1.86 -24.42
C SER A 334 6.39 -0.78 -24.98
N ASP A 335 5.08 -1.02 -25.02
CA ASP A 335 4.09 -0.04 -25.46
C ASP A 335 4.02 1.14 -24.49
N VAL A 336 4.13 0.88 -23.18
CA VAL A 336 4.19 1.94 -22.16
C VAL A 336 5.42 2.82 -22.36
N VAL A 337 6.59 2.24 -22.67
CA VAL A 337 7.81 3.00 -23.00
C VAL A 337 7.60 3.86 -24.25
N ALA A 338 6.99 3.30 -25.31
CA ALA A 338 6.70 4.04 -26.54
C ALA A 338 5.72 5.21 -26.30
N LEU A 339 4.67 5.00 -25.51
CA LEU A 339 3.69 6.03 -25.15
C LEU A 339 4.27 7.11 -24.22
N LEU A 340 5.14 6.75 -23.29
CA LEU A 340 5.86 7.74 -22.48
C LEU A 340 6.80 8.58 -23.34
N THR A 341 7.44 7.96 -24.32
CA THR A 341 8.32 8.65 -25.28
C THR A 341 7.54 9.65 -26.11
N SER A 342 6.38 9.26 -26.66
CA SER A 342 5.53 10.17 -27.44
C SER A 342 4.94 11.33 -26.61
N ARG A 343 4.85 11.18 -25.28
CA ARG A 343 4.48 12.25 -24.34
C ARG A 343 5.67 12.97 -23.70
N ASN A 344 6.88 12.83 -24.26
CA ASN A 344 8.11 13.47 -23.80
C ASN A 344 8.49 13.15 -22.33
N ARG A 345 8.14 11.98 -21.78
CA ARG A 345 8.49 11.55 -20.41
C ARG A 345 9.63 10.52 -20.43
N TYR A 346 10.80 10.96 -20.83
CA TYR A 346 11.98 10.13 -21.08
C TYR A 346 12.58 9.45 -19.84
N GLU A 347 12.71 10.16 -18.70
CA GLU A 347 13.26 9.54 -17.46
C GLU A 347 12.33 8.43 -16.95
N SER A 348 11.01 8.60 -17.04
CA SER A 348 10.04 7.55 -16.72
C SER A 348 10.12 6.39 -17.71
N ALA A 349 10.25 6.67 -19.01
CA ALA A 349 10.40 5.65 -20.04
C ALA A 349 11.65 4.77 -19.80
N LEU A 350 12.79 5.39 -19.50
CA LEU A 350 14.03 4.66 -19.18
C LEU A 350 13.92 3.87 -17.88
N ARG A 351 13.24 4.39 -16.86
CA ARG A 351 13.01 3.68 -15.60
C ARG A 351 12.24 2.38 -15.85
N ILE A 352 11.14 2.44 -16.59
CA ILE A 352 10.34 1.26 -16.95
C ILE A 352 11.16 0.31 -17.81
N ALA A 353 11.91 0.82 -18.80
CA ALA A 353 12.76 0.00 -19.64
C ALA A 353 13.77 -0.82 -18.82
N ARG A 354 14.38 -0.24 -17.78
CA ARG A 354 15.30 -0.96 -16.88
C ARG A 354 14.59 -1.99 -16.01
N ILE A 355 13.45 -1.63 -15.44
CA ILE A 355 12.69 -2.49 -14.52
C ILE A 355 12.15 -3.75 -15.23
N PHE A 356 11.76 -3.60 -16.49
CA PHE A 356 11.21 -4.66 -17.34
C PHE A 356 12.22 -5.25 -18.34
N ASP A 357 13.50 -4.90 -18.25
CA ASP A 357 14.59 -5.34 -19.14
C ASP A 357 14.28 -5.15 -20.65
N VAL A 358 13.69 -4.01 -21.01
CA VAL A 358 13.46 -3.63 -22.40
C VAL A 358 14.81 -3.24 -23.03
N LYS A 359 15.31 -4.13 -23.89
CA LYS A 359 16.66 -4.01 -24.49
C LYS A 359 16.84 -2.85 -25.46
N ASP A 360 15.76 -2.33 -26.04
CA ASP A 360 15.84 -1.27 -27.04
C ASP A 360 15.27 0.05 -26.51
N THR A 361 16.17 0.91 -26.06
CA THR A 361 15.88 2.28 -25.63
C THR A 361 16.26 3.32 -26.71
N SER A 362 16.71 2.88 -27.89
CA SER A 362 17.09 3.76 -28.99
C SER A 362 15.99 4.74 -29.39
N PRO A 363 14.70 4.32 -29.50
CA PRO A 363 13.61 5.24 -29.86
C PRO A 363 13.42 6.41 -28.89
N VAL A 364 13.70 6.18 -27.60
CA VAL A 364 13.61 7.21 -26.54
C VAL A 364 14.61 8.34 -26.82
N VAL A 365 15.84 7.96 -27.17
CA VAL A 365 16.93 8.89 -27.42
C VAL A 365 16.78 9.58 -28.78
N GLU A 366 16.32 8.86 -29.81
CA GLU A 366 16.00 9.45 -31.12
C GLU A 366 14.93 10.54 -31.01
N HIS A 367 13.85 10.26 -30.27
CA HIS A 367 12.78 11.22 -30.07
C HIS A 367 13.26 12.45 -29.30
N LEU A 368 14.03 12.26 -28.22
CA LEU A 368 14.62 13.38 -27.48
C LEU A 368 15.56 14.21 -28.36
N ALA A 369 16.42 13.57 -29.16
CA ALA A 369 17.32 14.26 -30.07
C ALA A 369 16.56 15.08 -31.14
N ALA A 370 15.47 14.54 -31.68
CA ALA A 370 14.61 15.25 -32.61
C ALA A 370 13.99 16.51 -31.97
N ASN A 371 13.53 16.42 -30.72
CA ASN A 371 13.01 17.58 -29.99
C ASN A 371 14.10 18.62 -29.70
N CYS A 372 15.33 18.19 -29.36
CA CYS A 372 16.45 19.11 -29.15
C CYS A 372 16.73 19.93 -30.42
N VAL A 373 16.76 19.27 -31.58
CA VAL A 373 16.95 19.92 -32.88
C VAL A 373 15.79 20.85 -33.21
N ALA A 374 14.54 20.43 -32.97
CA ALA A 374 13.36 21.25 -33.21
C ALA A 374 13.37 22.55 -32.39
N LEU A 375 13.77 22.47 -31.12
CA LEU A 375 13.92 23.64 -30.25
C LEU A 375 15.06 24.56 -30.68
N SER A 376 16.21 24.00 -31.08
CA SER A 376 17.33 24.80 -31.60
C SER A 376 17.00 25.55 -32.88
N ARG A 377 15.99 25.10 -33.64
CA ARG A 377 15.52 25.75 -34.87
C ARG A 377 14.28 26.63 -34.65
N GLU A 378 13.88 26.86 -33.41
CA GLU A 378 12.68 27.63 -33.05
C GLU A 378 11.40 27.10 -33.72
N ARG A 379 11.37 25.80 -34.06
CA ARG A 379 10.20 25.13 -34.65
C ARG A 379 9.22 24.62 -33.60
N ALA A 380 9.60 24.67 -32.33
CA ALA A 380 8.81 24.20 -31.19
C ALA A 380 8.59 25.35 -30.20
N ASN A 381 7.42 25.35 -29.56
CA ASN A 381 7.04 26.36 -28.59
C ASN A 381 7.87 26.23 -27.30
N GLU A 382 8.50 27.31 -26.84
CA GLU A 382 9.33 27.31 -25.63
C GLU A 382 8.54 27.00 -24.36
N ASP A 383 7.30 27.48 -24.25
CA ASP A 383 6.46 27.25 -23.07
C ASP A 383 6.10 25.77 -22.92
N GLU A 384 5.72 25.13 -24.02
CA GLU A 384 5.48 23.68 -24.07
C GLU A 384 6.76 22.90 -23.78
N ALA A 385 7.90 23.41 -24.22
CA ALA A 385 9.20 22.82 -23.96
C ALA A 385 9.51 22.74 -22.47
N TRP A 386 9.30 23.83 -21.75
CA TRP A 386 9.51 23.88 -20.31
C TRP A 386 8.60 22.92 -19.53
N ILE A 387 7.38 22.70 -20.00
CA ILE A 387 6.47 21.71 -19.38
C ILE A 387 7.11 20.33 -19.42
N TRP A 388 7.51 19.82 -20.59
CA TRP A 388 8.08 18.47 -20.64
C TRP A 388 9.51 18.38 -20.09
N LEU A 389 10.30 19.45 -20.16
CA LEU A 389 11.61 19.51 -19.49
C LEU A 389 11.46 19.36 -17.97
N SER A 390 10.46 20.00 -17.36
CA SER A 390 10.17 19.87 -15.94
C SER A 390 9.77 18.43 -15.54
N LEU A 391 8.98 17.76 -16.39
CA LEU A 391 8.58 16.36 -16.20
C LEU A 391 9.77 15.38 -16.20
N ASN A 392 10.89 15.75 -16.82
CA ASN A 392 12.13 14.98 -16.85
C ASN A 392 13.13 15.41 -15.78
N GLN A 393 12.70 16.11 -14.73
CA GLN A 393 13.57 16.59 -13.65
C GLN A 393 14.74 17.41 -14.21
N SER A 394 14.47 18.21 -15.24
CA SER A 394 15.43 19.18 -15.77
C SER A 394 14.91 20.57 -15.41
N SER A 395 15.66 21.23 -14.54
CA SER A 395 15.41 22.59 -14.11
C SER A 395 16.72 23.36 -14.28
N GLY A 396 16.67 24.49 -14.98
CA GLY A 396 17.85 25.27 -15.29
C GLY A 396 17.49 26.69 -15.70
N VAL A 397 18.48 27.56 -15.67
CA VAL A 397 18.39 28.94 -16.16
C VAL A 397 19.00 28.97 -17.56
N GLY A 398 18.33 29.62 -18.51
CA GLY A 398 18.78 29.71 -19.91
C GLY A 398 17.65 29.43 -20.90
N LYS A 399 18.01 29.14 -22.15
CA LYS A 399 17.06 28.74 -23.19
C LYS A 399 16.62 27.29 -23.02
N ALA A 400 15.37 26.99 -23.39
CA ALA A 400 14.85 25.62 -23.35
C ALA A 400 15.67 24.66 -24.23
N SER A 401 16.19 25.14 -25.36
CA SER A 401 17.04 24.36 -26.27
C SER A 401 18.33 23.88 -25.60
N GLU A 402 19.06 24.74 -24.90
CA GLU A 402 20.27 24.37 -24.16
C GLU A 402 19.97 23.32 -23.08
N GLN A 403 18.85 23.49 -22.38
CA GLN A 403 18.45 22.55 -21.33
C GLN A 403 18.03 21.19 -21.90
N ALA A 404 17.41 21.17 -23.08
CA ALA A 404 17.10 19.94 -23.80
C ALA A 404 18.37 19.18 -24.21
N TRP A 405 19.40 19.88 -24.70
CA TRP A 405 20.69 19.27 -25.03
C TRP A 405 21.41 18.72 -23.78
N ARG A 406 21.40 19.45 -22.66
CA ARG A 406 21.93 18.95 -21.38
C ARG A 406 21.16 17.72 -20.88
N LEU A 407 19.85 17.69 -21.09
CA LEU A 407 19.03 16.53 -20.75
C LEU A 407 19.42 15.32 -21.59
N LEU A 408 19.62 15.48 -22.91
CA LEU A 408 20.10 14.42 -23.79
C LEU A 408 21.47 13.91 -23.33
N GLU A 409 22.41 14.80 -23.03
CA GLU A 409 23.74 14.45 -22.51
C GLU A 409 23.66 13.61 -21.22
N ARG A 410 22.72 13.91 -20.33
CA ARG A 410 22.49 13.16 -19.09
C ARG A 410 21.79 11.80 -19.30
N ILE A 411 20.86 11.73 -20.24
CA ILE A 411 20.01 10.55 -20.51
C ILE A 411 20.72 9.52 -21.36
N LEU A 412 21.55 9.94 -22.30
CA LEU A 412 22.20 9.06 -23.26
C LEU A 412 23.08 7.96 -22.61
N PRO A 413 24.00 8.25 -21.67
CA PRO A 413 24.78 7.20 -21.00
C PRO A 413 23.91 6.34 -20.07
N LYS A 414 22.80 6.87 -19.55
CA LYS A 414 21.81 6.13 -18.75
C LYS A 414 21.00 5.14 -19.59
N ALA A 415 20.72 5.47 -20.85
CA ALA A 415 19.98 4.63 -21.78
C ALA A 415 20.85 3.47 -22.29
N GLU A 416 22.16 3.66 -22.39
CA GLU A 416 23.08 2.59 -22.74
C GLU A 416 23.46 1.77 -21.51
N GLY A 417 23.33 0.45 -21.60
CA GLY A 417 23.58 -0.47 -20.49
C GLY A 417 25.07 -0.67 -20.16
N GLY A 418 25.99 0.08 -20.76
CA GLY A 418 27.43 0.01 -20.47
C GLY A 418 28.31 0.81 -21.44
N ASP A 419 29.58 1.01 -21.07
CA ASP A 419 30.52 1.93 -21.73
C ASP A 419 30.88 1.56 -23.19
N LYS A 420 30.78 0.29 -23.56
CA LYS A 420 31.10 -0.17 -24.94
C LYS A 420 29.89 -0.29 -25.86
N GLN A 421 28.67 -0.05 -25.35
CA GLN A 421 27.48 -0.06 -26.18
C GLN A 421 27.37 1.28 -26.93
N THR A 422 27.00 1.23 -28.20
CA THR A 422 26.90 2.41 -29.07
C THR A 422 25.52 2.58 -29.71
N ARG A 423 24.53 1.78 -29.28
CA ARG A 423 23.20 1.77 -29.92
C ARG A 423 22.50 3.11 -29.80
N CYS A 424 22.47 3.71 -28.60
CA CYS A 424 21.82 5.00 -28.39
C CYS A 424 22.65 6.15 -28.98
N HIS A 425 23.98 6.09 -28.91
CA HIS A 425 24.86 7.02 -29.61
C HIS A 425 24.59 7.01 -31.12
N ARG A 426 24.50 5.83 -31.74
CA ARG A 426 24.17 5.66 -33.17
C ARG A 426 22.83 6.29 -33.49
N ALA A 427 21.82 5.96 -32.70
CA ALA A 427 20.44 6.40 -32.88
C ALA A 427 20.33 7.93 -32.79
N ALA A 428 20.91 8.52 -31.74
CA ALA A 428 20.99 9.98 -31.57
C ALA A 428 21.73 10.66 -32.74
N ALA A 429 22.93 10.17 -33.07
CA ALA A 429 23.76 10.78 -34.10
C ALA A 429 23.10 10.72 -35.48
N LYS A 430 22.58 9.55 -35.87
CA LYS A 430 21.84 9.39 -37.13
C LYS A 430 20.61 10.29 -37.18
N LYS A 431 19.89 10.44 -36.07
CA LYS A 431 18.70 11.30 -36.03
C LYS A 431 19.04 12.78 -36.15
N ILE A 432 20.09 13.25 -35.47
CA ILE A 432 20.53 14.66 -35.53
C ILE A 432 21.04 15.00 -36.93
N LEU A 433 21.91 14.16 -37.48
CA LEU A 433 22.48 14.35 -38.82
C LEU A 433 21.41 14.23 -39.91
N GLY A 434 20.48 13.28 -39.80
CA GLY A 434 19.35 13.14 -40.73
C GLY A 434 18.32 14.28 -40.64
N LEU A 435 18.44 15.16 -39.65
CA LEU A 435 17.71 16.42 -39.60
C LEU A 435 18.54 17.60 -40.12
N ASP A 436 19.71 17.40 -40.72
CA ASP A 436 20.64 18.43 -41.20
C ASP A 436 21.21 19.33 -40.08
N CYS A 437 21.48 18.75 -38.91
CA CYS A 437 22.15 19.45 -37.81
C CYS A 437 23.53 18.83 -37.55
N THR A 438 24.49 19.66 -37.17
CA THR A 438 25.82 19.19 -36.73
C THR A 438 25.72 18.53 -35.36
N LEU A 439 26.59 17.54 -35.12
CA LEU A 439 26.63 16.87 -33.82
C LEU A 439 27.21 17.82 -32.76
N PRO A 440 26.61 17.92 -31.56
CA PRO A 440 27.22 18.62 -30.44
C PRO A 440 28.60 18.06 -30.10
N TYR A 441 29.52 18.94 -29.69
CA TYR A 441 30.89 18.56 -29.36
C TYR A 441 30.97 17.42 -28.34
N TRP A 442 30.19 17.51 -27.27
CA TRP A 442 30.16 16.48 -26.21
C TRP A 442 29.71 15.11 -26.74
N LEU A 443 28.78 15.08 -27.71
CA LEU A 443 28.27 13.83 -28.28
C LEU A 443 29.32 13.21 -29.20
N ALA A 444 29.94 14.02 -30.06
CA ALA A 444 31.03 13.58 -30.93
C ALA A 444 32.22 13.08 -30.10
N ALA A 445 32.61 13.80 -29.05
CA ALA A 445 33.70 13.40 -28.15
C ALA A 445 33.37 12.09 -27.41
N SER A 446 32.17 11.95 -26.85
CA SER A 446 31.72 10.71 -26.20
C SER A 446 31.72 9.53 -27.17
N TYR A 447 31.29 9.74 -28.41
CA TYR A 447 31.24 8.68 -29.42
C TYR A 447 32.64 8.28 -29.92
N LYS A 448 33.57 9.24 -30.06
CA LYS A 448 34.99 8.96 -30.39
C LYS A 448 35.64 8.01 -29.38
N LEU A 449 35.34 8.16 -28.09
CA LEU A 449 35.83 7.29 -27.02
C LEU A 449 35.29 5.85 -27.10
N ARG A 450 34.09 5.67 -27.68
CA ARG A 450 33.38 4.38 -27.70
C ARG A 450 33.62 3.59 -28.98
N ASN A 451 33.33 4.23 -30.13
CA ASN A 451 33.50 3.61 -31.44
C ASN A 451 33.71 4.67 -32.52
N PRO A 452 34.97 5.07 -32.78
CA PRO A 452 35.27 6.10 -33.75
C PRO A 452 35.05 5.65 -35.20
N GLY A 453 35.26 4.35 -35.51
CA GLY A 453 35.03 3.82 -36.86
C GLY A 453 33.56 3.90 -37.28
N GLU A 454 32.67 3.63 -36.34
CA GLU A 454 31.23 3.77 -36.55
C GLU A 454 30.80 5.23 -36.72
N LEU A 455 31.37 6.15 -35.93
CA LEU A 455 31.13 7.58 -36.08
C LEU A 455 31.54 8.10 -37.47
N ILE A 456 32.71 7.69 -37.96
CA ILE A 456 33.17 8.05 -39.32
C ILE A 456 32.19 7.53 -40.37
N SER A 457 31.72 6.28 -40.23
CA SER A 457 30.72 5.73 -41.14
C SER A 457 29.39 6.48 -41.09
N ILE A 458 29.00 7.04 -39.94
CA ILE A 458 27.78 7.83 -39.79
C ILE A 458 27.93 9.20 -40.47
N TYR A 459 29.06 9.89 -40.28
CA TYR A 459 29.35 11.15 -40.99
C TYR A 459 29.38 10.96 -42.50
N HIS A 460 30.06 9.90 -42.97
CA HIS A 460 30.10 9.53 -44.38
C HIS A 460 28.69 9.24 -44.94
N GLN A 461 27.85 8.50 -44.21
CA GLN A 461 26.45 8.25 -44.63
C GLN A 461 25.60 9.52 -44.68
N ALA A 462 25.92 10.52 -43.87
CA ALA A 462 25.26 11.83 -43.86
C ALA A 462 25.81 12.80 -44.92
N GLY A 463 26.83 12.40 -45.70
CA GLY A 463 27.47 13.26 -46.71
C GLY A 463 28.43 14.29 -46.15
N LEU A 464 28.76 14.26 -44.86
CA LEU A 464 29.71 15.16 -44.21
C LEU A 464 31.14 14.62 -44.35
N LEU A 465 31.70 14.75 -45.56
CA LEU A 465 33.00 14.18 -45.91
C LEU A 465 34.16 14.85 -45.16
N GLU A 466 34.10 16.16 -44.93
CA GLU A 466 35.14 16.90 -44.20
C GLU A 466 35.23 16.42 -42.74
N ASP A 467 34.09 16.33 -42.05
CA ASP A 467 34.04 15.85 -40.66
C ASP A 467 34.47 14.38 -40.57
N ALA A 468 34.04 13.53 -41.52
CA ALA A 468 34.46 12.14 -41.58
C ALA A 468 35.97 12.00 -41.75
N ALA A 469 36.57 12.78 -42.66
CA ALA A 469 38.02 12.81 -42.92
C ALA A 469 38.79 13.34 -41.71
N GLN A 470 38.30 14.39 -41.06
CA GLN A 470 38.93 14.96 -39.88
C GLN A 470 38.97 13.95 -38.72
N VAL A 471 37.86 13.27 -38.43
CA VAL A 471 37.83 12.22 -37.39
C VAL A 471 38.71 11.03 -37.77
N ALA A 472 38.79 10.66 -39.05
CA ALA A 472 39.69 9.61 -39.54
C ALA A 472 41.17 9.98 -39.34
N LEU A 473 41.54 11.22 -39.67
CA LEU A 473 42.90 11.74 -39.50
C LEU A 473 43.30 11.82 -38.01
N GLU A 474 42.38 12.22 -37.13
CA GLU A 474 42.57 12.23 -35.69
C GLU A 474 42.70 10.82 -35.11
N LEU A 475 41.90 9.87 -35.61
CA LEU A 475 42.00 8.46 -35.21
C LEU A 475 43.35 7.85 -35.63
N MET A 476 43.85 8.17 -36.82
CA MET A 476 45.18 7.76 -37.28
C MET A 476 46.29 8.35 -36.42
N ASP A 477 46.18 9.64 -36.05
CA ASP A 477 47.12 10.28 -35.13
C ASP A 477 47.10 9.61 -33.75
N ALA A 478 45.91 9.27 -33.24
CA ALA A 478 45.73 8.55 -31.99
C ALA A 478 46.37 7.16 -32.01
N MET A 479 46.22 6.44 -33.13
CA MET A 479 46.91 5.16 -33.32
C MET A 479 48.43 5.28 -33.41
N LEU A 480 48.93 6.40 -33.95
CA LEU A 480 50.36 6.75 -33.93
C LEU A 480 50.84 7.28 -32.55
N GLY A 481 49.95 7.37 -31.56
CA GLY A 481 50.25 7.77 -30.19
C GLY A 481 49.99 9.24 -29.85
N LYS A 482 49.47 10.05 -30.78
CA LYS A 482 49.15 11.47 -30.57
C LYS A 482 47.66 11.63 -30.22
N GLY A 483 47.32 12.17 -29.05
CA GLY A 483 45.91 12.40 -28.69
C GLY A 483 45.12 11.12 -28.40
N LYS A 484 45.81 10.07 -27.94
CA LYS A 484 45.23 8.75 -27.60
C LYS A 484 44.07 8.80 -26.60
N GLU A 485 44.09 9.78 -25.71
CA GLU A 485 43.07 9.99 -24.66
C GLU A 485 41.69 10.28 -25.25
N TYR A 486 41.62 10.93 -26.42
CA TYR A 486 40.35 11.27 -27.07
C TYR A 486 39.65 10.10 -27.74
N PHE A 487 40.31 8.94 -27.85
CA PHE A 487 39.81 7.74 -28.53
C PHE A 487 39.77 6.50 -27.61
N GLY A 488 39.95 6.68 -26.30
CA GLY A 488 39.79 5.60 -25.32
C GLY A 488 40.92 4.57 -25.36
N PHE A 489 42.12 4.94 -25.82
CA PHE A 489 43.28 4.07 -25.81
C PHE A 489 44.06 4.19 -24.48
N ASP A 490 44.10 3.10 -23.69
CA ASP A 490 44.79 3.07 -22.40
C ASP A 490 46.33 3.17 -22.51
N SER A 491 46.88 2.73 -23.64
CA SER A 491 48.32 2.74 -23.94
C SER A 491 48.56 3.11 -25.40
N ASN A 492 49.82 3.36 -25.77
CA ASN A 492 50.13 3.70 -27.16
C ASN A 492 49.90 2.45 -28.04
N PRO A 493 48.96 2.48 -29.01
CA PRO A 493 48.53 1.29 -29.76
C PRO A 493 49.64 0.55 -30.51
N LEU A 494 50.65 1.29 -30.97
CA LEU A 494 51.78 0.76 -31.74
C LEU A 494 53.03 0.57 -30.85
N GLN A 495 52.86 -0.13 -29.73
CA GLN A 495 53.95 -0.58 -28.87
C GLN A 495 53.93 -2.10 -28.72
N ILE A 496 55.12 -2.69 -28.51
CA ILE A 496 55.34 -4.15 -28.44
C ILE A 496 54.51 -4.80 -27.32
N ASN A 497 54.28 -4.09 -26.21
CA ASN A 497 53.55 -4.58 -25.04
C ASN A 497 52.09 -4.08 -24.97
N ALA A 498 51.60 -3.36 -25.98
CA ALA A 498 50.24 -2.81 -25.99
C ALA A 498 49.24 -3.80 -26.60
N PRO A 499 47.95 -3.75 -26.21
CA PRO A 499 46.92 -4.57 -26.84
C PRO A 499 46.77 -4.22 -28.33
N PRO A 500 46.51 -5.21 -29.21
CA PRO A 500 46.39 -4.97 -30.64
C PRO A 500 45.15 -4.11 -30.94
N VAL A 501 45.37 -2.95 -31.56
CA VAL A 501 44.31 -2.06 -32.03
C VAL A 501 44.09 -2.27 -33.52
N TRP A 502 42.84 -2.59 -33.89
CA TRP A 502 42.45 -2.80 -35.29
C TRP A 502 41.96 -1.49 -35.91
N MET A 503 42.56 -1.13 -37.04
CA MET A 503 42.13 0.01 -37.84
C MET A 503 40.84 -0.33 -38.62
N PRO A 504 39.85 0.58 -38.73
CA PRO A 504 38.64 0.37 -39.54
C PRO A 504 38.90 0.55 -41.05
N TYR A 505 39.69 -0.35 -41.66
CA TYR A 505 40.13 -0.25 -43.05
C TYR A 505 38.98 -0.03 -44.04
N THR A 506 37.89 -0.78 -43.90
CA THR A 506 36.73 -0.67 -44.81
C THR A 506 36.07 0.71 -44.79
N VAL A 507 36.12 1.40 -43.65
CA VAL A 507 35.55 2.75 -43.52
C VAL A 507 36.50 3.77 -44.13
N PHE A 508 37.81 3.60 -43.94
CA PHE A 508 38.82 4.47 -44.54
C PHE A 508 38.89 4.32 -46.06
N ASP A 509 38.85 3.10 -46.59
CA ASP A 509 38.89 2.87 -48.04
C ASP A 509 37.69 3.51 -48.73
N ARG A 510 36.49 3.37 -48.16
CA ARG A 510 35.27 4.03 -48.67
C ARG A 510 35.40 5.55 -48.67
N LEU A 511 35.88 6.11 -47.57
CA LEU A 511 36.08 7.54 -47.44
C LEU A 511 37.13 8.05 -48.44
N ILE A 512 38.24 7.33 -48.63
CA ILE A 512 39.26 7.66 -49.62
C ILE A 512 38.66 7.61 -51.04
N MET A 513 37.89 6.57 -51.37
CA MET A 513 37.23 6.48 -52.68
C MET A 513 36.29 7.66 -52.95
N GLU A 514 35.49 8.08 -51.96
CA GLU A 514 34.59 9.24 -52.12
C GLU A 514 35.36 10.57 -52.21
N LEU A 515 36.45 10.73 -51.46
CA LEU A 515 37.34 11.89 -51.57
C LEU A 515 38.06 11.94 -52.94
N GLU A 516 38.45 10.78 -53.49
CA GLU A 516 39.04 10.69 -54.84
C GLU A 516 38.03 11.09 -55.93
N ALA A 517 36.79 10.63 -55.81
CA ALA A 517 35.72 10.99 -56.73
C ALA A 517 35.44 12.50 -56.73
N ASN A 518 35.60 13.17 -55.58
CA ASN A 518 35.37 14.60 -55.39
C ASN A 518 36.65 15.45 -55.42
N CYS A 519 37.75 14.95 -55.99
CA CYS A 519 39.07 15.62 -55.98
C CYS A 519 39.15 16.95 -56.73
N ASN A 520 38.06 17.37 -57.39
CA ASN A 520 37.93 18.68 -58.02
C ASN A 520 37.91 19.80 -56.98
N ASP A 521 37.47 19.52 -55.75
CA ASP A 521 37.57 20.48 -54.65
C ASP A 521 38.98 20.48 -54.04
N SER A 522 39.52 21.67 -53.85
CA SER A 522 40.83 21.88 -53.22
C SER A 522 40.88 21.36 -51.77
N THR A 523 39.77 21.43 -51.03
CA THR A 523 39.70 20.96 -49.63
C THR A 523 39.78 19.44 -49.55
N TYR A 524 38.96 18.74 -50.33
CA TYR A 524 38.97 17.27 -50.40
C TYR A 524 40.29 16.73 -50.92
N LYS A 525 40.92 17.41 -51.88
CA LYS A 525 42.25 17.03 -52.37
C LYS A 525 43.33 17.16 -51.29
N SER A 526 43.27 18.19 -50.45
CA SER A 526 44.18 18.33 -49.31
C SER A 526 43.97 17.20 -48.31
N LEU A 527 42.72 16.96 -47.90
CA LEU A 527 42.36 15.91 -46.94
C LEU A 527 42.74 14.51 -47.44
N LEU A 528 42.57 14.25 -48.74
CA LEU A 528 43.00 13.01 -49.39
C LEU A 528 44.51 12.79 -49.27
N ASN A 529 45.31 13.82 -49.56
CA ASN A 529 46.77 13.74 -49.48
C ASN A 529 47.22 13.52 -48.03
N ASP A 530 46.59 14.21 -47.08
CA ASP A 530 46.87 14.05 -45.65
C ASP A 530 46.51 12.64 -45.17
N MET A 531 45.37 12.09 -45.59
CA MET A 531 44.96 10.73 -45.27
C MET A 531 45.96 9.71 -45.84
N LYS A 532 46.31 9.81 -47.12
CA LYS A 532 47.28 8.89 -47.75
C LYS A 532 48.65 8.98 -47.07
N GLY A 533 49.10 10.18 -46.72
CA GLY A 533 50.36 10.42 -46.03
C GLY A 533 50.38 9.78 -44.63
N LYS A 534 49.34 10.01 -43.81
CA LYS A 534 49.24 9.40 -42.47
C LYS A 534 49.08 7.89 -42.52
N LEU A 535 48.34 7.37 -43.49
CA LEU A 535 48.12 5.94 -43.67
C LEU A 535 49.43 5.23 -44.05
N HIS A 536 50.26 5.86 -44.89
CA HIS A 536 51.63 5.39 -45.15
C HIS A 536 52.52 5.41 -43.90
N ALA A 537 52.47 6.49 -43.11
CA ALA A 537 53.23 6.59 -41.85
C ALA A 537 52.79 5.53 -40.82
N TYR A 538 51.49 5.23 -40.75
CA TYR A 538 50.95 4.15 -39.93
C TYR A 538 51.50 2.80 -40.37
N PHE A 539 51.45 2.46 -41.67
CA PHE A 539 51.98 1.19 -42.17
C PHE A 539 53.47 1.00 -41.92
N GLN A 540 54.29 2.03 -42.14
CA GLN A 540 55.72 1.97 -41.82
C GLN A 540 55.97 1.71 -40.33
N THR A 541 55.20 2.37 -39.47
CA THR A 541 55.34 2.21 -38.01
C THR A 541 54.88 0.83 -37.56
N ALA A 542 53.75 0.35 -38.08
CA ALA A 542 53.22 -0.98 -37.81
C ALA A 542 54.17 -2.09 -38.29
N GLU A 543 54.76 -1.95 -39.47
CA GLU A 543 55.75 -2.89 -40.00
C GLU A 543 57.00 -2.95 -39.12
N ARG A 544 57.52 -1.79 -38.69
CA ARG A 544 58.67 -1.72 -37.78
C ARG A 544 58.39 -2.40 -36.44
N VAL A 545 57.22 -2.15 -35.85
CA VAL A 545 56.81 -2.76 -34.57
C VAL A 545 56.61 -4.27 -34.73
N SER A 546 56.01 -4.71 -35.83
CA SER A 546 55.82 -6.14 -36.13
C SER A 546 57.15 -6.87 -36.28
N ARG A 547 58.13 -6.30 -37.02
CA ARG A 547 59.48 -6.86 -37.13
C ARG A 547 60.17 -6.94 -35.76
N SER A 548 60.09 -5.87 -34.96
CA SER A 548 60.68 -5.83 -33.61
C SER A 548 60.04 -6.86 -32.66
N PHE A 549 58.73 -7.09 -32.77
CA PHE A 549 58.01 -8.11 -32.00
C PHE A 549 58.45 -9.53 -32.38
N VAL A 550 58.64 -9.79 -33.69
CA VAL A 550 59.14 -11.07 -34.20
C VAL A 550 60.58 -11.33 -33.74
N GLU A 551 61.45 -10.31 -33.73
CA GLU A 551 62.81 -10.42 -33.19
C GLU A 551 62.84 -10.71 -31.68
N LEU A 552 61.96 -10.07 -30.90
CA LEU A 552 61.83 -10.29 -29.44
C LEU A 552 61.18 -11.62 -29.05
N SER A 553 60.44 -12.26 -29.97
CA SER A 553 59.82 -13.57 -29.74
C SER A 553 60.69 -14.74 -30.21
N MET A 554 61.72 -14.45 -31.03
CA MET A 554 62.74 -15.41 -31.46
C MET A 554 64.01 -15.39 -30.60
N SER A 555 64.12 -14.44 -29.66
CA SER A 555 65.13 -14.39 -28.61
C SER A 555 64.57 -14.88 -27.28
#